data_AF-A0A8T3P9X7-F1
#
_entry.id   AF-A0A8T3P9X7-F1
#
_cell.length_a   1.000
_cell.length_b   1.000
_cell.length_c   1.000
_cell.angle_alpha   90.00
_cell.angle_beta   90.00
_cell.angle_gamma   90.00
#
_symmetry.space_group_name_H-M   'P 1'
#
loop_
_entity.id
_entity.type
_entity.pdbx_description
1 polymer ?
#
loop_
_entity_poly.entity_id
_entity_poly.type
_entity_poly.pdbx_seq_one_letter_code
_entity_poly.pdbx_strand_id
1 'polypeptide(L)'
;SRNSDGTPWTMFELGQVGRGAARLADLFLLPPALSDRLEGEPLEEVVLMRDEMSNLVWGIEQRVQGTSGEPVDRRLEASRLAVHQTFPEVSDDIRIIYRLMSEVPVNWIPFQPVATTNPTNPAYDLAFERRILLRTELTGPDTFAAREVHPAGRLLRSDLARSVETEPPLRIMEEEIPRDGAIVRRSFQYARWIGGTSFLWLGRAKHIGRGEGASNLRYDVAETPG
;
A
#
# COMPACT_ATOMS: atom_id res chain seq x y z
N SER A 1 -25.26 -12.79 22.13
CA SER A 1 -25.58 -11.35 22.21
C SER A 1 -27.03 -11.14 21.76
N ARG A 2 -27.68 -10.06 22.22
CA ARG A 2 -28.99 -9.63 21.73
C ARG A 2 -28.85 -8.24 21.12
N ASN A 3 -29.68 -7.93 20.13
CA ASN A 3 -29.84 -6.58 19.61
C ASN A 3 -30.45 -5.65 20.69
N SER A 4 -30.42 -4.34 20.46
CA SER A 4 -31.00 -3.34 21.37
C SER A 4 -32.52 -3.50 21.57
N ASP A 5 -33.21 -4.17 20.65
CA ASP A 5 -34.64 -4.52 20.72
C ASP A 5 -34.91 -5.87 21.40
N GLY A 6 -33.88 -6.52 21.95
CA GLY A 6 -33.99 -7.80 22.65
C GLY A 6 -34.06 -9.03 21.73
N THR A 7 -34.05 -8.86 20.41
CA THR A 7 -33.98 -9.99 19.47
C THR A 7 -32.60 -10.67 19.55
N PRO A 8 -32.51 -12.00 19.33
CA PRO A 8 -31.22 -12.65 19.18
C PRO A 8 -30.49 -12.04 17.99
N TRP A 9 -29.20 -11.78 18.16
CA TRP A 9 -28.37 -11.29 17.07
C TRP A 9 -28.22 -12.39 16.00
N THR A 10 -28.57 -12.08 14.75
CA THR A 10 -28.38 -12.96 13.60
C THR A 10 -27.65 -12.22 12.47
N MET A 11 -26.82 -12.93 11.71
CA MET A 11 -26.22 -12.46 10.46
C MET A 11 -26.55 -13.44 9.33
N PHE A 12 -26.63 -12.94 8.09
CA PHE A 12 -26.84 -13.75 6.88
C PHE A 12 -28.16 -14.55 6.84
N GLU A 13 -29.22 -14.01 7.45
CA GLU A 13 -30.55 -14.62 7.43
C GLU A 13 -31.25 -14.42 6.07
N LEU A 14 -31.94 -15.46 5.58
CA LEU A 14 -32.69 -15.38 4.32
C LEU A 14 -34.04 -14.70 4.55
N GLY A 15 -34.36 -13.74 3.69
CA GLY A 15 -35.62 -13.01 3.74
C GLY A 15 -36.15 -12.72 2.34
N GLN A 16 -37.47 -12.62 2.24
CA GLN A 16 -38.13 -12.13 1.04
C GLN A 16 -38.36 -10.62 1.16
N VAL A 17 -38.13 -9.89 0.06
CA VAL A 17 -38.41 -8.44 -0.05
C VAL A 17 -39.67 -8.21 -0.91
N GLY A 18 -40.40 -7.13 -0.65
CA GLY A 18 -41.62 -6.75 -1.39
C GLY A 18 -42.93 -7.05 -0.66
N ARG A 19 -44.06 -7.11 -1.39
CA ARG A 19 -45.35 -7.53 -0.79
C ARG A 19 -45.23 -8.96 -0.28
N GLY A 20 -45.45 -9.15 1.02
CA GLY A 20 -45.19 -10.43 1.70
C GLY A 20 -43.77 -10.58 2.24
N ALA A 21 -43.08 -9.46 2.50
CA ALA A 21 -41.77 -9.48 3.15
C ALA A 21 -41.82 -10.28 4.45
N ALA A 22 -41.03 -11.34 4.51
CA ALA A 22 -41.00 -12.28 5.61
C ALA A 22 -39.62 -12.93 5.70
N ARG A 23 -39.24 -13.33 6.91
CA ARG A 23 -38.13 -14.24 7.15
C ARG A 23 -38.42 -15.58 6.47
N LEU A 24 -37.40 -16.15 5.83
CA LEU A 24 -37.43 -17.51 5.31
C LEU A 24 -36.64 -18.42 6.26
N ALA A 25 -37.33 -19.34 6.94
CA ALA A 25 -36.72 -20.37 7.77
C ALA A 25 -36.51 -21.66 6.95
N ASP A 26 -35.59 -22.52 7.40
CA ASP A 26 -35.36 -23.87 6.85
C ASP A 26 -35.00 -23.93 5.37
N LEU A 27 -34.45 -22.84 4.83
CA LEU A 27 -33.92 -22.77 3.47
C LEU A 27 -32.40 -22.70 3.47
N PHE A 28 -31.80 -23.35 2.48
CA PHE A 28 -30.38 -23.23 2.18
C PHE A 28 -30.22 -22.57 0.81
N LEU A 29 -29.56 -21.41 0.77
CA LEU A 29 -29.26 -20.71 -0.47
C LEU A 29 -27.98 -21.29 -1.07
N LEU A 30 -28.10 -21.87 -2.26
CA LEU A 30 -26.97 -22.24 -3.11
C LEU A 30 -26.86 -21.22 -4.25
N PRO A 31 -26.08 -20.12 -4.07
CA PRO A 31 -25.88 -19.19 -5.16
C PRO A 31 -25.04 -19.85 -6.26
N PRO A 32 -25.25 -19.52 -7.54
CA PRO A 32 -24.32 -19.93 -8.58
C PRO A 32 -22.93 -19.36 -8.25
N ALA A 33 -21.96 -20.25 -8.07
CA ALA A 33 -20.59 -19.89 -7.77
C ALA A 33 -19.73 -20.03 -9.02
N LEU A 34 -18.74 -19.17 -9.15
CA LEU A 34 -17.71 -19.32 -10.16
C LEU A 34 -16.81 -20.50 -9.76
N SER A 35 -16.73 -21.54 -10.60
CA SER A 35 -15.95 -22.75 -10.27
C SER A 35 -14.45 -22.50 -10.35
N ASP A 36 -14.02 -21.71 -11.33
CA ASP A 36 -12.62 -21.40 -11.58
C ASP A 36 -12.47 -20.04 -12.28
N ARG A 37 -11.32 -19.41 -12.10
CA ARG A 37 -10.93 -18.19 -12.81
C ARG A 37 -9.46 -18.30 -13.22
N LEU A 38 -9.16 -17.77 -14.39
CA LEU A 38 -7.79 -17.50 -14.78
C LEU A 38 -7.37 -16.15 -14.22
N GLU A 39 -6.17 -16.07 -13.67
CA GLU A 39 -5.57 -14.84 -13.19
C GLU A 39 -4.28 -14.59 -13.97
N GLY A 40 -4.17 -13.41 -14.58
CA GLY A 40 -2.99 -12.99 -15.30
C GLY A 40 -1.89 -12.47 -14.37
N GLU A 41 -0.73 -12.17 -14.96
CA GLU A 41 0.37 -11.52 -14.23
C GLU A 41 -0.10 -10.19 -13.59
N PRO A 42 0.39 -9.84 -12.39
CA PRO A 42 0.03 -8.58 -11.74
C PRO A 42 0.50 -7.37 -12.56
N LEU A 43 -0.44 -6.47 -12.88
CA LEU A 43 -0.14 -5.14 -13.43
C LEU A 43 0.47 -4.24 -12.37
N GLU A 44 0.03 -4.39 -11.13
CA GLU A 44 0.59 -3.70 -9.97
C GLU A 44 0.72 -4.68 -8.81
N GLU A 45 1.80 -4.53 -8.05
CA GLU A 45 2.05 -5.28 -6.83
C GLU A 45 2.67 -4.31 -5.81
N VAL A 46 2.01 -4.21 -4.65
CA VAL A 46 2.45 -3.40 -3.51
C VAL A 46 2.59 -4.29 -2.30
N VAL A 47 3.72 -4.16 -1.61
CA VAL A 47 3.93 -4.76 -0.28
C VAL A 47 3.72 -3.68 0.77
N LEU A 48 2.80 -3.93 1.69
CA LEU A 48 2.61 -3.16 2.91
C LEU A 48 3.34 -3.87 4.04
N MET A 49 4.21 -3.16 4.75
CA MET A 49 4.96 -3.71 5.88
C MET A 49 5.08 -2.70 7.01
N ARG A 50 5.10 -3.21 8.25
CA ARG A 50 5.42 -2.41 9.44
C ARG A 50 6.93 -2.39 9.64
N ASP A 51 7.46 -1.24 10.00
CA ASP A 51 8.85 -1.06 10.40
C ASP A 51 8.87 -0.61 11.86
N GLU A 52 9.06 -1.58 12.76
CA GLU A 52 9.01 -1.37 14.21
C GLU A 52 10.13 -0.43 14.70
N MET A 53 11.27 -0.37 14.00
CA MET A 53 12.38 0.52 14.37
C MET A 53 12.04 1.99 14.10
N SER A 54 11.32 2.29 13.02
CA SER A 54 10.91 3.65 12.69
C SER A 54 9.50 4.03 13.16
N ASN A 55 8.73 3.07 13.69
CA ASN A 55 7.30 3.23 14.00
C ASN A 55 6.48 3.71 12.78
N LEU A 56 6.91 3.34 11.58
CA LEU A 56 6.24 3.64 10.31
C LEU A 56 5.69 2.39 9.65
N VAL A 57 4.83 2.60 8.67
CA VAL A 57 4.45 1.60 7.69
C VAL A 57 4.99 2.01 6.33
N TRP A 58 5.43 1.05 5.54
CA TRP A 58 5.89 1.27 4.18
C TRP A 58 4.97 0.60 3.18
N GLY A 59 4.54 1.36 2.18
CA GLY A 59 3.99 0.84 0.94
C GLY A 59 5.07 0.77 -0.12
N ILE A 60 5.56 -0.43 -0.41
CA ILE A 60 6.63 -0.70 -1.36
C ILE A 60 6.02 -1.12 -2.68
N GLU A 61 6.11 -0.26 -3.69
CA GLU A 61 5.75 -0.61 -5.05
C GLU A 61 6.79 -1.58 -5.61
N GLN A 62 6.41 -2.84 -5.80
CA GLN A 62 7.25 -3.85 -6.47
C GLN A 62 7.07 -3.74 -7.98
N ARG A 63 5.81 -3.61 -8.42
CA ARG A 63 5.43 -3.42 -9.81
C ARG A 63 4.37 -2.34 -9.93
N VAL A 64 4.46 -1.52 -10.96
CA VAL A 64 3.41 -0.56 -11.33
C VAL A 64 3.05 -0.70 -12.79
N GLN A 65 1.86 -0.25 -13.16
CA GLN A 65 1.45 -0.20 -14.56
C GLN A 65 2.14 0.99 -15.23
N GLY A 66 2.99 0.73 -16.22
CA GLY A 66 3.64 1.76 -17.03
C GLY A 66 2.66 2.47 -17.97
N THR A 67 3.14 3.52 -18.64
CA THR A 67 2.34 4.30 -19.60
C THR A 67 1.89 3.50 -20.82
N SER A 68 2.64 2.46 -21.19
CA SER A 68 2.26 1.49 -22.23
C SER A 68 1.15 0.51 -21.79
N GLY A 69 0.79 0.51 -20.50
CA GLY A 69 -0.14 -0.45 -19.91
C GLY A 69 0.53 -1.71 -19.38
N GLU A 70 1.82 -1.92 -19.68
CA GLU A 70 2.59 -3.09 -19.25
C GLU A 70 3.13 -2.92 -17.80
N PRO A 71 3.33 -4.02 -17.05
CA PRO A 71 3.95 -3.96 -15.73
C PRO A 71 5.43 -3.52 -15.82
N VAL A 72 5.82 -2.60 -14.95
CA VAL A 72 7.21 -2.12 -14.78
C VAL A 72 7.70 -2.51 -13.39
N ASP A 73 8.87 -3.17 -13.32
CA ASP A 73 9.52 -3.51 -12.04
C ASP A 73 10.18 -2.27 -11.43
N ARG A 74 9.63 -1.83 -10.30
CA ARG A 74 10.05 -0.60 -9.61
C ARG A 74 11.34 -0.76 -8.84
N ARG A 75 11.76 -1.99 -8.51
CA ARG A 75 13.03 -2.23 -7.80
C ARG A 75 14.21 -1.82 -8.67
N LEU A 76 14.15 -2.11 -9.97
CA LEU A 76 15.21 -1.77 -10.91
C LEU A 76 15.38 -0.25 -11.07
N GLU A 77 14.26 0.49 -11.08
CA GLU A 77 14.29 1.95 -11.14
C GLU A 77 14.84 2.55 -9.84
N ALA A 78 14.42 2.03 -8.70
CA ALA A 78 14.88 2.51 -7.41
C ALA A 78 16.38 2.28 -7.20
N SER A 79 16.92 1.13 -7.64
CA SER A 79 18.36 0.88 -7.64
C SER A 79 19.15 1.84 -8.55
N ARG A 80 18.59 2.25 -9.69
CA ARG A 80 19.23 3.24 -10.59
C ARG A 80 19.20 4.65 -10.03
N LEU A 81 18.19 4.98 -9.24
CA LEU A 81 18.06 6.31 -8.62
C LEU A 81 18.80 6.41 -7.29
N ALA A 82 19.12 5.29 -6.64
CA ALA A 82 19.96 5.20 -5.45
C ALA A 82 21.46 5.45 -5.74
N VAL A 83 21.80 6.07 -6.87
CA VAL A 83 23.16 6.56 -7.15
C VAL A 83 23.55 7.45 -5.98
N HIS A 84 24.58 6.99 -5.29
CA HIS A 84 25.02 7.49 -4.00
C HIS A 84 25.29 8.98 -4.10
N GLN A 85 25.09 9.70 -3.00
CA GLN A 85 25.70 11.02 -2.83
C GLN A 85 27.19 10.90 -3.21
N THR A 86 27.54 11.38 -4.40
CA THR A 86 28.93 11.59 -4.77
C THR A 86 29.40 12.75 -3.93
N PHE A 87 30.18 12.43 -2.90
CA PHE A 87 30.92 13.45 -2.20
C PHE A 87 31.91 14.08 -3.19
N PRO A 88 32.06 15.41 -3.24
CA PRO A 88 33.23 16.01 -3.88
C PRO A 88 34.49 15.39 -3.25
N GLU A 89 35.61 15.31 -3.99
CA GLU A 89 36.87 14.69 -3.52
C GLU A 89 37.11 15.04 -2.05
N VAL A 90 36.84 14.04 -1.20
CA VAL A 90 36.92 14.17 0.24
C VAL A 90 38.39 14.07 0.55
N SER A 91 38.96 15.10 1.16
CA SER A 91 40.37 15.09 1.56
C SER A 91 40.66 13.86 2.45
N ASP A 92 41.80 13.21 2.24
CA ASP A 92 42.21 11.95 2.90
C ASP A 92 42.29 12.06 4.44
N ASP A 93 42.25 13.28 4.99
CA ASP A 93 42.25 13.57 6.43
C ASP A 93 40.87 13.48 7.09
N ILE A 94 39.79 13.42 6.30
CA ILE A 94 38.44 13.23 6.81
C ILE A 94 38.30 11.78 7.29
N ARG A 95 37.85 11.62 8.54
CA ARG A 95 37.68 10.29 9.18
C ARG A 95 36.22 9.91 9.39
N ILE A 96 35.32 10.89 9.33
CA ILE A 96 33.89 10.72 9.58
C ILE A 96 33.10 11.62 8.64
N ILE A 97 32.09 11.05 8.01
CA ILE A 97 31.02 11.72 7.27
C ILE A 97 29.77 11.63 8.13
N TYR A 98 29.15 12.78 8.39
CA TYR A 98 27.85 12.83 9.05
C TYR A 98 26.74 12.73 8.02
N ARG A 99 25.90 11.71 8.16
CA ARG A 99 24.71 11.48 7.35
C ARG A 99 23.47 11.75 8.19
N LEU A 100 22.77 12.83 7.87
CA LEU A 100 21.53 13.21 8.56
C LEU A 100 20.44 12.13 8.42
N MET A 101 20.35 11.48 7.26
CA MET A 101 19.36 10.45 6.97
C MET A 101 19.91 9.46 5.94
N SER A 102 19.71 8.15 6.15
CA SER A 102 19.98 7.16 5.11
C SER A 102 18.97 7.26 3.97
N GLU A 103 19.39 6.93 2.75
CA GLU A 103 18.50 6.95 1.61
C GLU A 103 17.55 5.76 1.64
N VAL A 104 16.26 6.05 1.47
CA VAL A 104 15.22 5.04 1.26
C VAL A 104 14.91 5.00 -0.25
N PRO A 105 14.79 3.81 -0.87
CA PRO A 105 14.51 3.71 -2.30
C PRO A 105 13.18 4.38 -2.69
N VAL A 106 13.12 5.05 -3.85
CA VAL A 106 11.97 5.90 -4.26
C VAL A 106 10.64 5.16 -4.42
N ASN A 107 10.66 3.82 -4.46
CA ASN A 107 9.47 2.99 -4.54
C ASN A 107 8.88 2.65 -3.17
N TRP A 108 9.47 3.16 -2.08
CA TRP A 108 8.97 3.01 -0.71
C TRP A 108 8.23 4.27 -0.31
N ILE A 109 6.91 4.16 -0.14
CA ILE A 109 6.05 5.27 0.22
C ILE A 109 5.70 5.15 1.71
N PRO A 110 6.00 6.17 2.52
CA PRO A 110 5.77 6.09 3.96
C PRO A 110 4.29 6.26 4.30
N PHE A 111 3.89 5.62 5.39
CA PHE A 111 2.62 5.80 6.06
C PHE A 111 2.89 6.03 7.54
N GLN A 112 2.25 7.07 8.10
CA GLN A 112 2.38 7.45 9.49
C GLN A 112 1.10 7.09 10.26
N PRO A 113 1.19 6.56 11.49
CA PRO A 113 0.02 6.39 12.34
C PRO A 113 -0.62 7.75 12.67
N VAL A 114 -1.93 7.84 12.48
CA VAL A 114 -2.78 8.99 12.83
C VAL A 114 -4.06 8.47 13.50
N ALA A 115 -4.68 9.28 14.34
CA ALA A 115 -6.01 8.93 14.85
C ALA A 115 -7.04 8.88 13.71
N THR A 116 -7.98 7.94 13.80
CA THR A 116 -9.13 7.85 12.89
C THR A 116 -10.03 9.08 13.02
N THR A 117 -10.96 9.25 12.08
CA THR A 117 -11.96 10.32 12.16
C THR A 117 -12.97 9.99 13.26
N ASN A 118 -13.05 10.83 14.30
CA ASN A 118 -13.88 10.63 15.51
C ASN A 118 -13.52 9.36 16.31
N PRO A 119 -12.30 9.28 16.87
CA PRO A 119 -11.89 8.11 17.64
C PRO A 119 -12.66 8.04 18.96
N THR A 120 -13.09 6.84 19.35
CA THR A 120 -13.59 6.57 20.71
C THR A 120 -12.42 6.60 21.70
N ASN A 121 -11.25 6.09 21.27
CA ASN A 121 -9.99 6.21 21.99
C ASN A 121 -8.83 6.43 20.99
N PRO A 122 -8.20 7.61 20.96
CA PRO A 122 -7.14 7.93 19.99
C PRO A 122 -5.87 7.09 20.16
N ALA A 123 -5.69 6.39 21.29
CA ALA A 123 -4.55 5.48 21.49
C ALA A 123 -4.70 4.14 20.74
N TYR A 124 -5.93 3.76 20.38
CA TYR A 124 -6.22 2.46 19.75
C TYR A 124 -6.93 2.59 18.41
N ASP A 125 -7.68 3.68 18.20
CA ASP A 125 -8.41 3.92 16.96
C ASP A 125 -7.51 4.64 15.96
N LEU A 126 -6.54 3.90 15.42
CA LEU A 126 -5.51 4.40 14.52
C LEU A 126 -5.77 4.03 13.06
N ALA A 127 -5.28 4.88 12.16
CA ALA A 127 -5.12 4.60 10.75
C ALA A 127 -3.69 4.96 10.33
N PHE A 128 -3.20 4.31 9.30
CA PHE A 128 -1.96 4.66 8.61
C PHE A 128 -2.27 5.62 7.47
N GLU A 129 -1.78 6.86 7.57
CA GLU A 129 -1.95 7.90 6.56
C GLU A 129 -0.69 8.01 5.70
N ARG A 130 -0.86 7.91 4.38
CA ARG A 130 0.22 8.07 3.41
C ARG A 130 0.87 9.44 3.54
N ARG A 131 2.19 9.47 3.65
CA ARG A 131 3.03 10.67 3.67
C ARG A 131 3.89 10.76 2.40
N ILE A 132 4.55 11.89 2.24
CA ILE A 132 5.45 12.19 1.13
C ILE A 132 6.87 12.26 1.69
N LEU A 133 7.82 11.60 1.02
CA LEU A 133 9.24 11.83 1.26
C LEU A 133 9.74 12.94 0.35
N LEU A 134 10.56 13.83 0.90
CA LEU A 134 11.30 14.83 0.13
C LEU A 134 12.69 14.28 -0.15
N ARG A 135 13.09 14.29 -1.42
CA ARG A 135 14.46 13.98 -1.83
C ARG A 135 15.16 15.26 -2.25
N THR A 136 16.37 15.46 -1.75
CA THR A 136 17.23 16.54 -2.22
C THR A 136 18.05 16.06 -3.42
N GLU A 137 17.98 16.81 -4.51
CA GLU A 137 18.73 16.53 -5.74
C GLU A 137 19.62 17.74 -6.04
N LEU A 138 20.86 17.47 -6.45
CA LEU A 138 21.79 18.52 -6.91
C LEU A 138 21.41 18.89 -8.35
N THR A 139 20.93 20.11 -8.55
CA THR A 139 20.44 20.61 -9.86
C THR A 139 21.43 21.55 -10.54
N GLY A 140 22.51 21.91 -9.86
CA GLY A 140 23.61 22.72 -10.37
C GLY A 140 24.75 22.81 -9.35
N PRO A 141 25.83 23.55 -9.66
CA PRO A 141 26.89 23.83 -8.69
C PRO A 141 26.26 24.48 -7.44
N ASP A 142 26.42 23.83 -6.29
CA ASP A 142 25.88 24.24 -4.98
C ASP A 142 24.38 24.55 -4.93
N THR A 143 23.60 24.04 -5.90
CA THR A 143 22.15 24.27 -5.98
C THR A 143 21.41 22.97 -5.71
N PHE A 144 20.59 22.96 -4.66
CA PHE A 144 19.78 21.81 -4.26
C PHE A 144 18.30 22.10 -4.50
N ALA A 145 17.59 21.13 -5.06
CA ALA A 145 16.14 21.16 -5.16
C ALA A 145 15.54 20.01 -4.33
N ALA A 146 14.47 20.31 -3.60
CA ALA A 146 13.65 19.28 -2.98
C ALA A 146 12.63 18.77 -4.00
N ARG A 147 12.55 17.46 -4.16
CA ARG A 147 11.58 16.76 -5.00
C ARG A 147 10.71 15.87 -4.14
N GLU A 148 9.40 16.00 -4.32
CA GLU A 148 8.44 15.10 -3.69
C GLU A 148 8.45 13.72 -4.35
N VAL A 149 8.43 12.68 -3.52
CA VAL A 149 8.28 11.29 -3.96
C VAL A 149 6.83 10.87 -3.73
N HIS A 150 6.13 10.66 -4.83
CA HIS A 150 4.73 10.25 -4.88
C HIS A 150 4.60 8.80 -5.37
N PRO A 151 3.50 8.09 -5.04
CA PRO A 151 3.19 6.80 -5.65
C PRO A 151 3.14 6.88 -7.17
N ALA A 152 3.77 5.92 -7.84
CA ALA A 152 3.69 5.80 -9.30
C ALA A 152 2.49 4.94 -9.72
N GLY A 153 2.08 3.98 -8.88
CA GLY A 153 0.97 3.07 -9.12
C GLY A 153 -0.39 3.61 -8.67
N ARG A 154 -1.45 2.84 -8.91
CA ARG A 154 -2.84 3.14 -8.51
C ARG A 154 -3.21 2.53 -7.16
N LEU A 155 -2.54 1.46 -6.74
CA LEU A 155 -2.84 0.74 -5.50
C LEU A 155 -2.63 1.60 -4.25
N LEU A 156 -1.69 2.54 -4.28
CA LEU A 156 -1.41 3.45 -3.17
C LEU A 156 -2.13 4.80 -3.28
N ARG A 157 -2.98 5.00 -4.30
CA ARG A 157 -3.74 6.23 -4.55
C ARG A 157 -5.11 6.20 -3.84
N SER A 158 -5.62 7.36 -3.45
CA SER A 158 -6.92 7.50 -2.77
C SER A 158 -8.02 8.00 -3.72
N ASP A 159 -7.66 8.89 -4.65
CA ASP A 159 -8.57 9.51 -5.61
C ASP A 159 -7.89 9.59 -6.98
N LEU A 160 -8.22 8.63 -7.84
CA LEU A 160 -7.66 8.49 -9.17
C LEU A 160 -8.19 9.55 -10.16
N ALA A 161 -9.18 10.37 -9.77
CA ALA A 161 -9.67 11.48 -10.57
C ALA A 161 -8.86 12.77 -10.36
N ARG A 162 -8.05 12.85 -9.30
CA ARG A 162 -7.16 13.97 -9.01
C ARG A 162 -5.72 13.65 -9.41
N SER A 163 -4.89 14.70 -9.47
CA SER A 163 -3.45 14.52 -9.55
C SER A 163 -2.91 13.91 -8.25
N VAL A 164 -1.78 13.20 -8.31
CA VAL A 164 -1.22 12.56 -7.12
C VAL A 164 -0.78 13.58 -6.06
N GLU A 165 -0.41 14.78 -6.49
CA GLU A 165 0.03 15.89 -5.66
C GLU A 165 -1.12 16.56 -4.90
N THR A 166 -2.37 16.39 -5.35
CA THR A 166 -3.54 17.12 -4.81
C THR A 166 -4.66 16.21 -4.30
N GLU A 167 -4.50 14.89 -4.42
CA GLU A 167 -5.44 13.95 -3.83
C GLU A 167 -5.33 13.94 -2.28
N PRO A 168 -6.43 13.65 -1.56
CA PRO A 168 -6.33 13.41 -0.12
C PRO A 168 -5.37 12.24 0.16
N PRO A 169 -4.69 12.18 1.30
CA PRO A 169 -3.80 11.05 1.58
C PRO A 169 -4.61 9.76 1.70
N LEU A 170 -4.06 8.65 1.17
CA LEU A 170 -4.63 7.33 1.39
C LEU A 170 -4.52 6.99 2.89
N ARG A 171 -5.65 6.65 3.50
CA ARG A 171 -5.71 6.13 4.87
C ARG A 171 -6.08 4.65 4.84
N ILE A 172 -5.30 3.85 5.55
CA ILE A 172 -5.50 2.40 5.71
C ILE A 172 -5.70 2.14 7.20
N MET A 173 -6.73 1.41 7.60
CA MET A 173 -6.96 1.11 9.02
C MET A 173 -5.80 0.29 9.59
N GLU A 174 -5.49 0.45 10.89
CA GLU A 174 -4.35 -0.21 11.53
C GLU A 174 -4.43 -1.74 11.40
N GLU A 175 -5.62 -2.31 11.57
CA GLU A 175 -5.89 -3.74 11.47
C GLU A 175 -5.71 -4.32 10.05
N GLU A 176 -5.69 -3.47 9.02
CA GLU A 176 -5.54 -3.92 7.63
C GLU A 176 -4.09 -4.27 7.29
N ILE A 177 -3.12 -3.84 8.09
CA ILE A 177 -1.70 -4.11 7.86
C ILE A 177 -1.20 -4.92 9.06
N PRO A 178 -1.28 -6.27 9.03
CA PRO A 178 -0.80 -7.09 10.13
C PRO A 178 0.73 -7.02 10.25
N ARG A 179 1.27 -7.53 11.36
CA ARG A 179 2.73 -7.63 11.58
C ARG A 179 3.45 -8.41 10.46
N ASP A 180 2.80 -9.44 9.93
CA ASP A 180 3.32 -10.22 8.80
C ASP A 180 3.33 -9.46 7.47
N GLY A 181 2.81 -8.23 7.45
CA GLY A 181 2.60 -7.42 6.26
C GLY A 181 1.45 -7.90 5.39
N ALA A 182 1.20 -7.18 4.31
CA ALA A 182 0.20 -7.53 3.30
C ALA A 182 0.75 -7.30 1.90
N ILE A 183 0.36 -8.15 0.95
CA ILE A 183 0.66 -7.96 -0.47
C ILE A 183 -0.65 -7.66 -1.18
N VAL A 184 -0.74 -6.52 -1.84
CA VAL A 184 -1.89 -6.14 -2.65
C VAL A 184 -1.51 -6.23 -4.12
N ARG A 185 -2.28 -6.99 -4.89
CA ARG A 185 -2.10 -7.18 -6.32
C ARG A 185 -3.29 -6.65 -7.10
N ARG A 186 -3.02 -6.11 -8.29
CA ARG A 186 -4.03 -5.75 -9.29
C ARG A 186 -3.73 -6.54 -10.57
N SER A 187 -4.64 -7.44 -10.95
CA SER A 187 -4.44 -8.41 -12.03
C SER A 187 -5.71 -8.55 -12.87
N PHE A 188 -5.53 -8.84 -14.18
CA PHE A 188 -6.66 -9.24 -15.01
C PHE A 188 -7.14 -10.63 -14.59
N GLN A 189 -8.46 -10.79 -14.53
CA GLN A 189 -9.12 -12.03 -14.19
C GLN A 189 -10.13 -12.36 -15.27
N TYR A 190 -10.15 -13.62 -15.66
CA TYR A 190 -11.03 -14.12 -16.70
C TYR A 190 -11.77 -15.34 -16.21
N ALA A 191 -13.06 -15.44 -16.53
CA ALA A 191 -13.81 -16.66 -16.30
C ALA A 191 -14.98 -16.83 -17.26
N ARG A 192 -15.37 -18.09 -17.46
CA ARG A 192 -16.55 -18.47 -18.23
C ARG A 192 -17.66 -18.86 -17.27
N TRP A 193 -18.80 -18.20 -17.39
CA TRP A 193 -19.97 -18.43 -16.55
C TRP A 193 -20.72 -19.69 -16.96
N ILE A 194 -21.60 -20.18 -16.08
CA ILE A 194 -22.42 -21.38 -16.31
C ILE A 194 -23.27 -21.31 -17.59
N GLY A 195 -23.63 -20.10 -18.05
CA GLY A 195 -24.34 -19.87 -19.31
C GLY A 195 -23.45 -19.79 -20.55
N GLY A 196 -22.14 -19.99 -20.42
CA GLY A 196 -21.17 -19.88 -21.50
C GLY A 196 -20.62 -18.47 -21.77
N THR A 197 -21.22 -17.43 -21.18
CA THR A 197 -20.74 -16.05 -21.27
C THR A 197 -19.36 -15.92 -20.61
N SER A 198 -18.46 -15.19 -21.27
CA SER A 198 -17.12 -14.94 -20.75
C SER A 198 -17.02 -13.54 -20.15
N PHE A 199 -16.34 -13.44 -19.01
CA PHE A 199 -16.11 -12.20 -18.29
C PHE A 199 -14.61 -11.98 -18.15
N LEU A 200 -14.14 -10.79 -18.51
CA LEU A 200 -12.80 -10.30 -18.24
C LEU A 200 -12.94 -9.05 -17.38
N TRP A 201 -12.28 -9.03 -16.23
CA TRP A 201 -12.31 -7.89 -15.34
C TRP A 201 -10.94 -7.68 -14.72
N LEU A 202 -10.77 -6.54 -14.06
CA LEU A 202 -9.57 -6.23 -13.32
C LEU A 202 -9.88 -6.30 -11.83
N GLY A 203 -9.26 -7.26 -11.15
CA GLY A 203 -9.47 -7.49 -9.73
C GLY A 203 -8.34 -6.90 -8.88
N ARG A 204 -8.63 -6.75 -7.58
CA ARG A 204 -7.61 -6.55 -6.55
C ARG A 204 -7.67 -7.71 -5.56
N ALA A 205 -6.53 -8.22 -5.16
CA ALA A 205 -6.43 -9.29 -4.17
C ALA A 205 -5.41 -8.90 -3.10
N LYS A 206 -5.74 -9.22 -1.84
CA LYS A 206 -4.85 -9.08 -0.68
C LYS A 206 -4.36 -10.47 -0.29
N HIS A 207 -3.07 -10.62 -0.13
CA HIS A 207 -2.42 -11.82 0.36
C HIS A 207 -1.62 -11.50 1.62
N ILE A 208 -1.32 -12.52 2.40
CA ILE A 208 -0.43 -12.40 3.56
C ILE A 208 0.97 -12.02 3.04
N GLY A 209 1.63 -11.09 3.73
CA GLY A 209 3.00 -10.71 3.46
C GLY A 209 4.01 -11.81 3.84
N ARG A 210 5.30 -11.46 3.82
CA ARG A 210 6.39 -12.38 4.19
C ARG A 210 7.01 -12.07 5.56
N GLY A 211 6.37 -11.23 6.37
CA GLY A 211 6.90 -10.81 7.67
C GLY A 211 7.52 -9.41 7.65
N GLU A 212 8.20 -9.12 8.76
CA GLU A 212 8.93 -7.88 9.02
C GLU A 212 10.06 -7.68 7.99
N GLY A 213 10.19 -6.45 7.52
CA GLY A 213 11.35 -5.97 6.78
C GLY A 213 11.93 -4.75 7.48
N ALA A 214 13.17 -4.39 7.15
CA ALA A 214 13.73 -3.12 7.61
C ALA A 214 13.92 -2.20 6.41
N SER A 215 13.44 -0.97 6.51
CA SER A 215 13.75 0.08 5.52
C SER A 215 15.23 0.47 5.50
N ASN A 216 15.98 0.08 6.53
CA ASN A 216 17.31 0.61 6.86
C ASN A 216 17.32 2.15 6.98
N LEU A 217 16.16 2.76 7.22
CA LEU A 217 16.07 4.18 7.52
C LEU A 217 16.76 4.43 8.87
N ARG A 218 17.77 5.30 8.85
CA ARG A 218 18.56 5.71 10.01
C ARG A 218 18.72 7.22 9.94
N TYR A 219 18.72 7.84 11.12
CA TYR A 219 18.98 9.25 11.29
C TYR A 219 20.31 9.44 12.02
N ASP A 220 20.96 10.58 11.78
CA ASP A 220 22.12 11.04 12.55
C ASP A 220 23.26 10.01 12.63
N VAL A 221 23.65 9.48 11.47
CA VAL A 221 24.68 8.43 11.35
C VAL A 221 26.05 9.05 11.11
N ALA A 222 27.04 8.63 11.87
CA ALA A 222 28.45 8.89 11.60
C ALA A 222 29.07 7.69 10.89
N GLU A 223 29.53 7.89 9.64
CA GLU A 223 30.12 6.84 8.80
C GLU A 223 31.57 7.19 8.48
N THR A 224 32.45 6.22 8.30
CA THR A 224 33.81 6.48 7.80
C THR A 224 33.74 6.74 6.28
N PRO A 225 34.50 7.70 5.72
CA PRO A 225 34.62 7.83 4.27
C PRO A 225 35.06 6.48 3.66
N GLY A 226 34.35 6.05 2.62
CA GLY A 226 34.68 4.84 1.86
C GLY A 226 35.68 5.12 0.75
#